data_AF-K5WH02-F1
#
_entry.id   AF-K5WH02-F1
#
_cell.length_a   1.000
_cell.length_b   1.000
_cell.length_c   1.000
_cell.angle_alpha   90.00
_cell.angle_beta   90.00
_cell.angle_gamma   90.00
#
_symmetry.space_group_name_H-M   'P 1'
#
loop_
_entity.id
_entity.type
_entity.pdbx_description
1 polymer ?
#
loop_
_entity_poly.entity_id
_entity_poly.type
_entity_poly.pdbx_seq_one_letter_code
_entity_poly.pdbx_strand_id
1 'polypeptide(L)'
;MQTPLVDADGFPRADIDVWEVRHARVRIIELRNDLRDVMDSIAKGLQGVYDPSLVAEKDHGVSDSPELHPFARVDGIAPGSPAATAGLLREDLILSFGNLTKSSFTSNTLQPLATFVALQENREISVKVLRAADEIATLTFVPRTGWGGRGLLGCHIVPYSS
;
A
#
# COMPACT_ATOMS: atom_id res chain seq x y z
N MET A 1 -26.86 3.41 28.45
CA MET A 1 -26.47 4.60 29.26
C MET A 1 -27.60 5.62 29.44
N GLN A 2 -28.88 5.24 29.30
CA GLN A 2 -30.02 6.18 29.36
C GLN A 2 -31.01 5.87 30.49
N THR A 3 -30.65 4.98 31.43
CA THR A 3 -31.54 4.71 32.56
C THR A 3 -31.68 5.94 33.45
N PRO A 4 -32.89 6.29 33.90
CA PRO A 4 -33.11 7.44 34.78
C PRO A 4 -32.35 7.26 36.12
N LEU A 5 -31.80 8.35 36.64
CA LEU A 5 -31.08 8.37 37.93
C LEU A 5 -31.99 8.69 39.13
N VAL A 6 -33.26 8.93 38.84
CA VAL A 6 -34.32 9.20 39.82
C VAL A 6 -35.30 8.04 39.87
N ASP A 7 -35.96 7.89 41.01
CA ASP A 7 -37.05 6.96 41.21
C ASP A 7 -38.39 7.53 40.66
N ALA A 8 -39.49 6.82 40.94
CA ALA A 8 -40.82 7.23 40.49
C ALA A 8 -41.38 8.45 41.22
N ASP A 9 -40.88 8.72 42.43
CA ASP A 9 -41.29 9.82 43.29
C ASP A 9 -40.44 11.09 43.07
N GLY A 10 -39.39 11.00 42.25
CA GLY A 10 -38.52 12.11 41.87
C GLY A 10 -37.29 12.29 42.76
N PHE A 11 -36.99 11.33 43.64
CA PHE A 11 -35.81 11.35 44.50
C PHE A 11 -34.63 10.61 43.85
N PRO A 12 -33.38 10.94 44.22
CA PRO A 12 -32.20 10.19 43.80
C PRO A 12 -32.32 8.72 44.21
N ARG A 13 -32.07 7.83 43.25
CA ARG A 13 -32.14 6.39 43.49
C ARG A 13 -31.17 5.94 44.59
N ALA A 14 -31.70 5.26 45.60
CA ALA A 14 -30.91 4.79 46.75
C ALA A 14 -30.10 3.51 46.44
N ASP A 15 -30.44 2.79 45.38
CA ASP A 15 -29.76 1.55 44.93
C ASP A 15 -28.45 1.81 44.18
N ILE A 16 -28.14 3.05 43.84
CA ILE A 16 -26.96 3.43 43.05
C ILE A 16 -26.30 4.70 43.58
N ASP A 17 -24.98 4.80 43.40
CA ASP A 17 -24.28 6.07 43.59
C ASP A 17 -24.54 6.98 42.38
N VAL A 18 -25.53 7.87 42.53
CA VAL A 18 -25.95 8.80 41.47
C VAL A 18 -24.82 9.74 41.04
N TRP A 19 -23.92 10.11 41.94
CA TRP A 19 -22.82 11.04 41.64
C TRP A 19 -21.75 10.36 40.78
N GLU A 20 -21.32 9.16 41.15
CA GLU A 20 -20.39 8.33 40.38
C GLU A 20 -20.96 8.02 39.00
N VAL A 21 -22.22 7.57 38.93
CA VAL A 21 -22.87 7.24 37.65
C VAL A 21 -22.96 8.47 36.75
N ARG A 22 -23.21 9.66 37.31
CA ARG A 22 -23.25 10.90 36.53
C ARG A 22 -21.89 11.23 35.93
N HIS A 23 -20.82 11.18 36.73
CA HIS A 23 -19.46 11.42 36.25
C HIS A 23 -19.04 10.39 35.19
N ALA A 24 -19.31 9.10 35.45
CA ALA A 24 -19.01 8.03 34.51
C ALA A 24 -19.73 8.23 33.17
N ARG A 25 -21.01 8.63 33.19
CA ARG A 25 -21.78 8.92 31.96
C ARG A 25 -21.20 10.10 31.19
N VAL A 26 -20.87 11.20 31.86
CA VAL A 26 -20.25 12.37 31.23
C VAL A 26 -18.95 11.96 30.55
N ARG A 27 -18.07 11.27 31.29
CA ARG A 27 -16.79 10.79 30.75
C ARG A 27 -16.95 9.87 29.54
N ILE A 28 -17.96 9.00 29.54
CA ILE A 28 -18.24 8.12 28.41
C ILE A 28 -18.75 8.91 27.20
N ILE A 29 -19.53 9.96 27.41
CA ILE A 29 -19.97 10.84 26.33
C ILE A 29 -18.78 11.59 25.73
N GLU A 30 -17.91 12.16 26.56
CA GLU A 30 -16.67 12.81 26.15
C GLU A 30 -15.81 11.86 25.30
N LEU A 31 -15.50 10.67 25.81
CA LEU A 31 -14.69 9.68 25.09
C LEU A 31 -15.32 9.24 23.77
N ARG A 32 -16.65 9.15 23.70
CA ARG A 32 -17.35 8.80 22.45
C ARG A 32 -17.28 9.93 21.42
N ASN A 33 -17.37 11.16 21.87
CA ASN A 33 -17.22 12.33 21.00
C ASN A 33 -15.77 12.43 20.50
N ASP A 34 -14.79 12.30 21.39
CA ASP A 34 -13.36 12.31 21.03
C ASP A 34 -13.03 11.21 20.03
N LEU A 35 -13.52 9.98 20.25
CA LEU A 35 -13.33 8.87 19.32
C LEU A 35 -13.93 9.20 17.94
N ARG A 36 -15.15 9.75 17.92
CA ARG A 36 -15.79 10.15 16.67
C ARG A 36 -14.97 11.22 15.93
N ASP A 37 -14.44 12.21 16.65
CA ASP A 37 -13.64 13.29 16.05
C ASP A 37 -12.31 12.76 15.49
N VAL A 38 -11.64 11.84 16.22
CA VAL A 38 -10.44 11.17 15.73
C VAL A 38 -10.73 10.34 14.48
N MET A 39 -11.83 9.59 14.47
CA MET A 39 -12.26 8.81 13.31
C MET A 39 -12.58 9.70 12.10
N ASP A 40 -13.27 10.83 12.30
CA ASP A 40 -13.57 11.80 11.24
C ASP A 40 -12.28 12.44 10.69
N SER A 41 -11.28 12.69 11.53
CA SER A 41 -9.96 13.18 11.11
C SER A 41 -9.24 12.16 10.22
N ILE A 42 -9.21 10.89 10.64
CA ILE A 42 -8.63 9.79 9.86
C ILE A 42 -9.35 9.64 8.51
N ALA A 43 -10.69 9.67 8.51
CA ALA A 43 -11.49 9.57 7.30
C ALA A 43 -11.17 10.68 6.29
N LYS A 44 -11.04 11.93 6.74
CA LYS A 44 -10.62 13.06 5.88
C LYS A 44 -9.21 12.87 5.32
N GLY A 45 -8.28 12.38 6.14
CA GLY A 45 -6.92 12.07 5.68
C GLY A 45 -6.90 10.99 4.61
N LEU A 46 -7.69 9.92 4.80
CA LEU A 46 -7.82 8.85 3.81
C LEU A 46 -8.50 9.31 2.53
N GLN A 47 -9.51 10.18 2.61
CA GLN A 47 -10.20 10.72 1.44
C GLN A 47 -9.24 11.48 0.52
N GLY A 48 -8.24 12.19 1.06
CA GLY A 48 -7.21 12.86 0.26
C GLY A 48 -6.22 11.90 -0.43
N VAL A 49 -6.03 10.69 0.10
CA VAL A 49 -5.16 9.66 -0.50
C VAL A 49 -5.92 8.81 -1.50
N TYR A 50 -7.24 8.66 -1.30
CA TYR A 50 -8.11 7.76 -2.02
C TYR A 50 -9.17 8.56 -2.81
N ASP A 51 -8.73 9.57 -3.55
CA ASP A 51 -9.58 10.22 -4.54
C ASP A 51 -9.83 9.21 -5.67
N PRO A 52 -11.05 8.63 -5.80
CA PRO A 52 -11.30 7.57 -6.77
C PRO A 52 -11.14 8.07 -8.21
N SER A 53 -11.11 9.38 -8.44
CA SER A 53 -10.72 10.01 -9.71
C SER A 53 -9.28 9.61 -10.11
N LEU A 54 -8.35 9.55 -9.14
CA LEU A 54 -6.96 9.12 -9.36
C LEU A 54 -6.81 7.61 -9.54
N VAL A 55 -7.82 6.83 -9.14
CA VAL A 55 -7.80 5.35 -9.19
C VAL A 55 -8.60 4.83 -10.39
N ALA A 56 -9.65 5.54 -10.81
CA ALA A 56 -10.49 5.22 -11.97
C ALA A 56 -9.91 5.71 -13.30
N GLU A 57 -8.94 6.63 -13.29
CA GLU A 57 -8.20 7.06 -14.48
C GLU A 57 -6.99 6.16 -14.84
N LYS A 58 -6.92 4.93 -14.30
CA LYS A 58 -5.92 3.93 -14.71
C LYS A 58 -6.47 2.85 -15.64
N ASP A 59 -7.55 3.15 -16.35
CA ASP A 59 -8.01 2.31 -17.46
C ASP A 59 -8.39 3.21 -18.65
N HIS A 60 -7.50 3.23 -19.64
CA HIS A 60 -7.63 3.81 -21.00
C HIS A 60 -7.65 5.34 -21.18
N GLY A 61 -6.53 5.90 -21.66
CA GLY A 61 -6.50 7.19 -22.38
C GLY A 61 -5.17 7.92 -22.32
N VAL A 62 -4.40 7.86 -23.41
CA VAL A 62 -3.11 8.54 -23.63
C VAL A 62 -3.15 10.04 -23.26
N SER A 63 -2.13 10.51 -22.53
CA SER A 63 -1.50 11.87 -22.58
C SER A 63 -1.35 12.64 -21.26
N ASP A 64 -0.79 12.05 -20.20
CA ASP A 64 0.19 12.73 -19.30
C ASP A 64 0.84 11.69 -18.37
N SER A 65 1.63 10.78 -18.94
CA SER A 65 2.41 9.84 -18.11
C SER A 65 3.57 10.62 -17.47
N PRO A 66 3.76 10.62 -16.14
CA PRO A 66 4.99 11.11 -15.54
C PRO A 66 6.13 10.40 -16.26
N GLU A 67 7.10 11.13 -16.81
CA GLU A 67 8.17 10.55 -17.62
C GLU A 67 8.78 9.36 -16.89
N LEU A 68 8.37 8.15 -17.31
CA LEU A 68 8.81 6.92 -16.68
C LEU A 68 10.18 6.64 -17.27
N HIS A 69 11.19 7.06 -16.54
CA HIS A 69 12.57 6.86 -16.92
C HIS A 69 13.06 5.48 -16.46
N PRO A 70 13.70 4.68 -17.33
CA PRO A 70 14.37 3.46 -16.92
C PRO A 70 15.36 3.72 -15.79
N PHE A 71 15.31 2.89 -14.75
CA PHE A 71 16.25 2.96 -13.62
C PHE A 71 17.04 1.66 -13.42
N ALA A 72 16.60 0.57 -14.03
CA ALA A 72 17.23 -0.73 -13.89
C ALA A 72 17.09 -1.58 -15.16
N ARG A 73 18.00 -2.53 -15.35
CA ARG A 73 18.02 -3.46 -16.47
C ARG A 73 18.08 -4.90 -15.96
N VAL A 74 17.37 -5.80 -16.63
CA VAL A 74 17.40 -7.23 -16.34
C VAL A 74 18.56 -7.89 -17.08
N ASP A 75 19.52 -8.43 -16.33
CA ASP A 75 20.71 -9.07 -16.88
C ASP A 75 20.55 -10.60 -17.00
N GLY A 76 19.74 -11.21 -16.13
CA GLY A 76 19.52 -12.65 -16.16
C GLY A 76 18.24 -13.08 -15.43
N ILE A 77 17.68 -14.20 -15.85
CA ILE A 77 16.44 -14.76 -15.30
C ILE A 77 16.63 -16.26 -15.11
N ALA A 78 16.30 -16.76 -13.92
CA ALA A 78 16.34 -18.18 -13.63
C ALA A 78 15.08 -18.89 -14.17
N PRO A 79 15.22 -20.07 -14.79
CA PRO A 79 14.07 -20.84 -15.27
C PRO A 79 13.19 -21.29 -14.10
N GLY A 80 11.87 -21.33 -14.31
CA GLY A 80 10.89 -21.72 -13.27
C GLY A 80 10.71 -20.70 -12.13
N SER A 81 11.39 -19.55 -12.21
CA SER A 81 11.25 -18.46 -11.26
C SER A 81 9.94 -17.69 -11.46
N PRO A 82 9.47 -16.96 -10.43
CA PRO A 82 8.35 -16.03 -10.58
C PRO A 82 8.58 -15.00 -11.69
N ALA A 83 9.82 -14.53 -11.86
CA ALA A 83 10.16 -13.60 -12.94
C ALA A 83 10.01 -14.20 -14.33
N ALA A 84 10.44 -15.46 -14.52
CA ALA A 84 10.26 -16.17 -15.78
C ALA A 84 8.78 -16.46 -16.08
N THR A 85 8.02 -16.87 -15.05
CA THR A 85 6.58 -17.19 -15.20
C THR A 85 5.77 -15.95 -15.54
N ALA A 86 6.16 -14.79 -15.01
CA ALA A 86 5.57 -13.49 -15.34
C ALA A 86 5.93 -12.99 -16.76
N GLY A 87 6.86 -13.64 -17.47
CA GLY A 87 7.25 -13.26 -18.81
C GLY A 87 8.26 -12.11 -18.89
N LEU A 88 9.05 -11.90 -17.84
CA LEU A 88 10.20 -10.99 -17.87
C LEU A 88 11.26 -11.56 -18.83
N LEU A 89 11.93 -10.70 -19.58
CA LEU A 89 12.98 -11.08 -20.52
C LEU A 89 14.31 -10.41 -20.16
N ARG A 90 15.39 -10.97 -20.69
CA ARG A 90 16.73 -10.36 -20.57
C ARG A 90 16.77 -9.07 -21.40
N GLU A 91 17.51 -8.09 -20.91
CA GLU A 91 17.62 -6.72 -21.45
C GLU A 91 16.36 -5.87 -21.28
N ASP A 92 15.33 -6.36 -20.59
CA ASP A 92 14.17 -5.53 -20.23
C ASP A 92 14.62 -4.38 -19.31
N LEU A 93 14.18 -3.16 -19.65
CA LEU A 93 14.43 -1.96 -18.89
C LEU A 93 13.25 -1.66 -17.96
N ILE A 94 13.49 -1.65 -16.65
CA ILE A 94 12.44 -1.45 -15.66
C ILE A 94 12.12 0.04 -15.53
N LEU A 95 10.86 0.37 -15.78
CA LEU A 95 10.30 1.71 -15.70
C LEU A 95 9.68 1.97 -14.32
N SER A 96 8.91 1.00 -13.82
CA SER A 96 8.29 1.06 -12.50
C SER A 96 8.17 -0.32 -11.89
N PHE A 97 8.37 -0.43 -10.58
CA PHE A 97 8.25 -1.69 -9.82
C PHE A 97 7.26 -1.49 -8.67
N GLY A 98 6.00 -1.89 -8.87
CA GLY A 98 4.89 -1.55 -7.99
C GLY A 98 4.74 -0.04 -7.88
N ASN A 99 5.03 0.48 -6.69
CA ASN A 99 4.96 1.92 -6.39
C ASN A 99 6.33 2.62 -6.54
N LEU A 100 7.39 1.86 -6.82
CA LEU A 100 8.74 2.39 -6.98
C LEU A 100 8.95 2.86 -8.43
N THR A 101 9.41 4.08 -8.58
CA THR A 101 9.82 4.69 -9.86
C THR A 101 11.24 5.26 -9.72
N LYS A 102 11.84 5.81 -10.79
CA LYS A 102 13.17 6.43 -10.73
C LYS A 102 13.31 7.47 -9.61
N SER A 103 12.24 8.23 -9.30
CA SER A 103 12.26 9.22 -8.21
C SER A 103 12.35 8.61 -6.81
N SER A 104 11.99 7.34 -6.65
CA SER A 104 12.14 6.60 -5.39
C SER A 104 13.58 6.19 -5.10
N PHE A 105 14.47 6.27 -6.10
CA PHE A 105 15.88 5.92 -5.96
C PHE A 105 16.73 7.19 -6.02
N THR A 106 17.15 7.69 -4.84
CA THR A 106 18.03 8.87 -4.73
C THR A 106 19.49 8.54 -5.11
N SER A 107 19.83 7.26 -5.17
CA SER A 107 21.18 6.76 -5.49
C SER A 107 21.10 5.62 -6.50
N ASN A 108 22.23 5.22 -7.07
CA ASN A 108 22.35 4.10 -8.01
C ASN A 108 22.22 2.72 -7.33
N THR A 109 21.67 2.68 -6.11
CA THR A 109 21.54 1.46 -5.29
C THR A 109 20.10 0.92 -5.35
N LEU A 110 19.97 -0.36 -5.69
CA LEU A 110 18.66 -1.04 -5.75
C LEU A 110 18.20 -1.61 -4.40
N GLN A 111 18.73 -1.09 -3.28
CA GLN A 111 18.35 -1.53 -1.94
C GLN A 111 16.85 -1.37 -1.65
N PRO A 112 16.18 -0.25 -2.01
CA PRO A 112 14.74 -0.11 -1.77
C PRO A 112 13.91 -1.18 -2.48
N LEU A 113 14.35 -1.62 -3.67
CA LEU A 113 13.69 -2.68 -4.43
C LEU A 113 13.77 -4.01 -3.69
N ALA A 114 14.94 -4.39 -3.19
CA ALA A 114 15.10 -5.63 -2.43
C ALA A 114 14.24 -5.65 -1.16
N THR A 115 14.20 -4.55 -0.41
CA THR A 115 13.34 -4.40 0.78
C THR A 115 11.86 -4.47 0.41
N PHE A 116 11.44 -3.80 -0.66
CA PHE A 116 10.05 -3.82 -1.11
C PHE A 116 9.59 -5.23 -1.51
N VAL A 117 10.41 -5.96 -2.25
CA VAL A 117 10.11 -7.34 -2.64
C VAL A 117 10.01 -8.26 -1.43
N ALA A 118 10.86 -8.07 -0.42
CA ALA A 118 10.79 -8.83 0.83
C ALA A 118 9.50 -8.56 1.62
N LEU A 119 9.01 -7.32 1.60
CA LEU A 119 7.75 -6.95 2.27
C LEU A 119 6.50 -7.47 1.54
N GLN A 120 6.57 -7.67 0.22
CA GLN A 120 5.47 -8.17 -0.59
C GLN A 120 5.60 -9.66 -0.95
N GLU A 121 6.19 -10.46 -0.08
CA GLU A 121 6.17 -11.92 -0.23
C GLU A 121 4.72 -12.43 -0.30
N ASN A 122 4.44 -13.32 -1.25
CA ASN A 122 3.12 -13.88 -1.56
C ASN A 122 2.04 -12.86 -1.97
N ARG A 123 2.44 -11.67 -2.42
CA ARG A 123 1.52 -10.64 -2.94
C ARG A 123 1.87 -10.26 -4.37
N GLU A 124 0.87 -9.90 -5.15
CA GLU A 124 1.06 -9.48 -6.53
C GLU A 124 1.74 -8.11 -6.60
N ILE A 125 2.77 -8.02 -7.44
CA ILE A 125 3.49 -6.80 -7.76
C ILE A 125 3.40 -6.57 -9.26
N SER A 126 2.85 -5.41 -9.65
CA SER A 126 2.82 -4.99 -11.05
C SER A 126 4.09 -4.21 -11.41
N VAL A 127 4.76 -4.55 -12.50
CA VAL A 127 6.00 -3.92 -12.96
C VAL A 127 5.83 -3.54 -14.42
N LYS A 128 6.25 -2.33 -14.76
CA LYS A 128 6.28 -1.87 -16.15
C LYS A 128 7.72 -1.95 -16.66
N VAL A 129 7.90 -2.57 -17.81
CA VAL A 129 9.18 -2.72 -18.47
C VAL A 129 9.12 -2.20 -19.89
N LEU A 130 10.22 -1.63 -20.37
CA LEU A 130 10.44 -1.23 -21.74
C LEU A 130 11.25 -2.33 -22.42
N ARG A 131 10.67 -2.92 -23.47
CA ARG A 131 11.32 -3.92 -24.32
C ARG A 131 12.10 -3.23 -25.44
N ALA A 132 13.03 -3.96 -26.07
CA ALA A 132 13.90 -3.47 -27.14
C ALA A 132 13.15 -2.88 -28.37
N ALA A 133 11.85 -3.18 -28.53
CA ALA A 133 11.00 -2.60 -29.58
C ALA A 133 10.37 -1.24 -29.17
N ASP A 134 10.85 -0.61 -28.11
CA ASP A 134 10.24 0.57 -27.46
C ASP A 134 8.80 0.30 -26.98
N GLU A 135 8.49 -0.99 -26.78
CA GLU A 135 7.18 -1.46 -26.34
C GLU A 135 7.16 -1.53 -24.80
N ILE A 136 6.18 -0.87 -24.19
CA ILE A 136 5.97 -0.93 -22.74
C ILE A 136 5.06 -2.12 -22.42
N ALA A 137 5.61 -3.10 -21.71
CA ALA A 137 4.86 -4.25 -21.20
C ALA A 137 4.59 -4.08 -19.70
N THR A 138 3.37 -4.42 -19.27
CA THR A 138 3.02 -4.51 -17.84
C THR A 138 2.97 -5.98 -17.44
N LEU A 139 3.80 -6.35 -16.47
CA LEU A 139 3.97 -7.73 -16.00
C LEU A 139 3.61 -7.81 -14.52
N THR A 140 2.99 -8.90 -14.10
CA THR A 140 2.62 -9.14 -12.69
C THR A 140 3.41 -10.29 -12.12
N PHE A 141 4.05 -10.07 -10.98
CA PHE A 141 4.91 -11.03 -10.28
C PHE A 141 4.30 -11.36 -8.93
N VAL A 142 4.45 -12.60 -8.48
CA VAL A 142 4.18 -12.99 -7.09
C VAL A 142 5.51 -13.47 -6.51
N PRO A 143 6.20 -12.66 -5.69
CA PRO A 143 7.42 -13.10 -5.03
C PRO A 143 7.09 -14.27 -4.10
N ARG A 144 7.80 -15.38 -4.27
CA ARG A 144 7.62 -16.59 -3.43
C ARG A 144 8.96 -17.17 -3.07
N THR A 145 9.06 -17.77 -1.90
CA THR A 145 10.17 -18.65 -1.54
C THR A 145 9.94 -20.08 -2.09
N GLY A 146 11.00 -20.89 -2.17
CA GLY A 146 10.85 -22.32 -2.48
C GLY A 146 10.61 -22.69 -3.95
N TRP A 147 10.79 -21.78 -4.91
CA TRP A 147 10.69 -22.09 -6.35
C TRP A 147 11.90 -22.86 -6.92
N GLY A 148 12.85 -23.25 -6.08
CA GLY A 148 14.03 -24.03 -6.49
C GLY A 148 15.29 -23.21 -6.77
N GLY A 149 15.31 -21.91 -6.44
CA GLY A 149 16.48 -21.04 -6.60
C GLY A 149 16.66 -20.05 -5.45
N ARG A 150 17.62 -19.12 -5.61
CA ARG A 150 17.96 -18.11 -4.60
C ARG A 150 17.07 -16.87 -4.73
N GLY A 151 16.54 -16.41 -3.60
CA GLY A 151 15.75 -15.18 -3.51
C GLY A 151 14.27 -15.37 -3.87
N LEU A 152 13.53 -14.27 -3.96
CA LEU A 152 12.06 -14.27 -4.07
C LEU A 152 11.52 -14.21 -5.51
N LEU A 153 12.29 -13.65 -6.44
CA LEU A 153 11.87 -13.43 -7.82
C LEU A 153 12.67 -14.24 -8.85
N GLY A 154 13.95 -14.53 -8.57
CA GLY A 154 14.83 -15.28 -9.46
C GLY A 154 15.31 -14.50 -10.69
N CYS A 155 15.44 -13.18 -10.60
CA CYS A 155 16.06 -12.34 -11.62
C CYS A 155 17.29 -11.60 -11.08
N HIS A 156 18.24 -11.31 -11.96
CA HIS A 156 19.39 -10.45 -11.71
C HIS A 156 19.10 -9.09 -12.34
N ILE A 157 18.99 -8.06 -11.49
CA ILE A 157 18.66 -6.70 -11.89
C ILE A 157 19.87 -5.82 -11.57
N VAL A 158 20.34 -5.07 -12.57
CA VAL A 158 21.45 -4.13 -12.43
C VAL A 158 20.93 -2.69 -12.58
N PRO A 159 21.52 -1.71 -11.88
CA PRO A 159 21.17 -0.31 -12.08
C PRO A 159 21.43 0.12 -13.54
N TYR A 160 20.53 0.93 -14.09
CA TYR A 160 20.66 1.48 -15.43
C TYR A 160 20.62 3.00 -15.36
N SER A 161 21.71 3.63 -15.78
CA SER A 161 21.79 5.08 -15.98
C SER A 161 21.85 5.34 -17.49
N SER A 162 20.81 5.96 -18.04
CA SER A 162 20.81 6.54 -19.39
C SER A 162 21.74 7.73 -19.48
#